data_AF-A0A3M1GAF7-F1
#
_entry.id   AF-A0A3M1GAF7-F1
#
_cell.length_a   1.000
_cell.length_b   1.000
_cell.length_c   1.000
_cell.angle_alpha   90.00
_cell.angle_beta   90.00
_cell.angle_gamma   90.00
#
_symmetry.space_group_name_H-M   'P 1'
#
loop_
_entity.id
_entity.type
_entity.pdbx_description
1 polymer ?
#
loop_
_entity_poly.entity_id
_entity_poly.type
_entity_poly.pdbx_seq_one_letter_code
_entity_poly.pdbx_strand_id
1 'polypeptide(L)'
;MAKRPKENRLKKDKRRFLKRALVLLWLSVATGLLYGGYLTLCDFMGLKELVVYGNRVVSEEEIAEKTGLSKGTSLLKIDGDVLRQRLLSLGWFESVSIRKEPPWRLVIKVKEKSPVA
;
A
#
# COMPACT_ATOMS: atom_id res chain seq x y z
N MET A 1 -57.52 -29.23 -9.85
CA MET A 1 -56.66 -28.05 -9.61
C MET A 1 -55.24 -28.34 -10.07
N ALA A 2 -54.88 -28.01 -11.31
CA ALA A 2 -53.52 -28.20 -11.81
C ALA A 2 -52.84 -26.82 -11.96
N LYS A 3 -51.92 -26.49 -11.06
CA LYS A 3 -51.11 -25.26 -11.19
C LYS A 3 -50.32 -25.34 -12.50
N ARG A 4 -50.58 -24.37 -13.37
CA ARG A 4 -50.15 -24.32 -14.77
C ARG A 4 -48.61 -24.45 -14.92
N PRO A 5 -48.12 -25.19 -15.93
CA PRO A 5 -46.69 -25.49 -16.14
C PRO A 5 -45.81 -24.27 -16.47
N LYS A 6 -46.40 -23.09 -16.70
CA LYS A 6 -45.67 -21.85 -17.02
C LYS A 6 -44.92 -21.27 -15.81
N GLU A 7 -45.45 -21.43 -14.58
CA GLU A 7 -44.82 -20.86 -13.38
C GLU A 7 -43.49 -21.56 -13.04
N ASN A 8 -43.39 -22.86 -13.33
CA ASN A 8 -42.18 -23.66 -13.09
C ASN A 8 -41.05 -23.36 -14.09
N ARG A 9 -41.37 -22.99 -15.34
CA ARG A 9 -40.37 -22.62 -16.37
C ARG A 9 -39.66 -21.30 -16.01
N LEU A 10 -40.44 -20.29 -15.62
CA LEU A 10 -39.92 -18.96 -15.22
C LEU A 10 -39.03 -19.03 -13.96
N LYS A 11 -39.40 -19.84 -12.96
CA LYS A 11 -38.58 -20.07 -11.76
C LYS A 11 -37.28 -20.80 -12.09
N LYS A 12 -37.29 -21.72 -13.07
CA LYS A 12 -36.11 -22.48 -13.50
C LYS A 12 -35.13 -21.60 -14.29
N ASP A 13 -35.62 -20.69 -15.12
CA ASP A 13 -34.77 -19.72 -15.84
C ASP A 13 -34.23 -18.62 -14.91
N LYS A 14 -35.04 -18.12 -13.96
CA LYS A 14 -34.54 -17.23 -12.90
C LYS A 14 -33.46 -17.89 -12.04
N ARG A 15 -33.62 -19.17 -11.65
CA ARG A 15 -32.57 -19.91 -10.92
C ARG A 15 -31.30 -20.09 -11.74
N ARG A 16 -31.41 -20.34 -13.05
CA ARG A 16 -30.24 -20.42 -13.94
C ARG A 16 -29.55 -19.06 -14.10
N PHE A 17 -30.32 -17.98 -14.19
CA PHE A 17 -29.80 -16.61 -14.25
C PHE A 17 -29.12 -16.19 -12.94
N LEU A 18 -29.75 -16.45 -11.78
CA LEU A 18 -29.18 -16.20 -10.45
C LEU A 18 -27.90 -16.99 -10.22
N LYS A 19 -27.84 -18.27 -10.63
CA LYS A 19 -26.61 -19.07 -10.55
C LYS A 19 -25.49 -18.48 -11.42
N ARG A 20 -25.80 -18.04 -12.65
CA ARG A 20 -24.81 -17.38 -13.52
C ARG A 20 -24.34 -16.04 -12.97
N ALA A 21 -25.26 -15.22 -12.46
CA ALA A 21 -24.93 -13.96 -11.82
C ALA A 21 -24.05 -14.17 -10.58
N LEU A 22 -24.35 -15.18 -9.75
CA LEU A 22 -23.49 -15.57 -8.61
C LEU A 22 -22.12 -16.05 -9.07
N VAL A 23 -22.03 -16.85 -10.13
CA VAL A 23 -20.74 -17.29 -10.68
C VAL A 23 -19.93 -16.10 -11.20
N LEU A 24 -20.55 -15.16 -11.92
CA LEU A 24 -19.89 -13.94 -12.39
C LEU A 24 -19.45 -13.04 -11.23
N LEU A 25 -20.28 -12.91 -10.19
CA LEU A 25 -19.93 -12.20 -8.97
C LEU A 25 -18.70 -12.83 -8.30
N TRP A 26 -18.71 -14.15 -8.10
CA TRP A 26 -17.57 -14.87 -7.55
C TRP A 26 -16.32 -14.74 -8.41
N LEU A 27 -16.45 -14.78 -9.73
CA LEU A 27 -15.34 -14.55 -10.65
C LEU A 27 -14.76 -13.15 -10.46
N SER A 28 -15.60 -12.12 -10.40
CA SER A 28 -15.16 -10.73 -10.22
C SER A 28 -14.41 -10.51 -8.90
N VAL A 29 -14.89 -11.13 -7.81
CA VAL A 29 -14.23 -11.08 -6.50
C VAL A 29 -12.90 -11.82 -6.54
N ALA A 30 -12.85 -13.01 -7.16
CA ALA A 30 -11.62 -13.78 -7.31
C ALA A 30 -10.57 -13.03 -8.15
N THR A 31 -10.98 -12.37 -9.24
CA THR A 31 -10.09 -11.55 -10.07
C THR A 31 -9.56 -10.35 -9.29
N GLY A 32 -10.39 -9.66 -8.51
CA GLY A 32 -9.96 -8.55 -7.67
C GLY A 32 -8.93 -8.96 -6.60
N LEU A 33 -9.16 -10.11 -5.94
CA LEU A 33 -8.22 -10.66 -4.96
C LEU A 33 -6.89 -11.06 -5.60
N LEU A 34 -6.91 -11.69 -6.78
CA LEU A 34 -5.70 -12.04 -7.51
C LEU A 34 -4.92 -10.80 -7.96
N TYR A 35 -5.61 -9.76 -8.43
CA TYR A 35 -4.96 -8.52 -8.89
C TYR A 35 -4.38 -7.71 -7.72
N GLY A 36 -5.10 -7.61 -6.60
CA GLY A 36 -4.59 -6.98 -5.37
C GLY A 36 -3.41 -7.75 -4.76
N GLY A 37 -3.47 -9.08 -4.80
CA GLY A 37 -2.34 -9.95 -4.45
C GLY A 37 -1.15 -9.73 -5.37
N TYR A 38 -1.36 -9.69 -6.69
CA TYR A 38 -0.29 -9.47 -7.66
C TYR A 38 0.44 -8.13 -7.45
N LEU A 39 -0.30 -7.05 -7.18
CA LEU A 39 0.28 -5.73 -6.89
C LEU A 39 1.08 -5.69 -5.58
N THR A 40 0.73 -6.54 -4.60
CA THR A 40 1.43 -6.63 -3.32
C THR A 40 2.59 -7.63 -3.34
N LEU A 41 2.53 -8.64 -4.21
CA LEU A 41 3.52 -9.71 -4.35
C LEU A 41 4.61 -9.38 -5.38
N CYS A 42 4.32 -8.58 -6.40
CA CYS A 42 5.35 -8.07 -7.29
C CYS A 42 6.04 -6.86 -6.64
N ASP A 43 7.37 -6.88 -6.57
CA ASP A 43 8.27 -5.78 -6.16
C ASP A 43 8.13 -4.48 -7.00
N PHE A 44 7.05 -4.31 -7.74
CA PHE A 44 6.71 -3.11 -8.50
C PHE A 44 6.63 -1.88 -7.60
N MET A 45 6.19 -2.06 -6.34
CA MET A 45 6.19 -1.03 -5.31
C MET A 45 7.40 -1.08 -4.36
N GLY A 46 8.49 -1.72 -4.76
CA GLY A 46 9.73 -1.73 -4.01
C GLY A 46 10.42 -0.35 -4.04
N LEU A 47 10.92 0.08 -2.89
CA LEU A 47 11.73 1.28 -2.74
C LEU A 47 13.01 1.14 -3.58
N LYS A 48 13.19 1.97 -4.59
CA LYS A 48 14.40 2.04 -5.41
C LYS A 48 15.21 3.29 -5.14
N GLU A 49 14.51 4.37 -4.81
CA GLU A 49 15.08 5.70 -4.65
C GLU A 49 14.58 6.29 -3.33
N LEU A 50 15.52 6.50 -2.41
CA LEU A 50 15.33 7.34 -1.24
C LEU A 50 15.86 8.72 -1.63
N VAL A 51 15.19 9.78 -1.19
CA VAL A 51 15.68 11.15 -1.37
C VAL A 51 15.47 11.87 -0.05
N VAL A 52 16.56 12.32 0.57
CA VAL A 52 16.51 13.11 1.78
C VAL A 52 16.80 14.58 1.48
N TYR A 53 15.94 15.47 1.99
CA TYR A 53 16.12 16.91 1.91
C TYR A 53 16.30 17.54 3.28
N GLY A 54 17.16 18.54 3.37
CA GLY A 54 17.34 19.35 4.58
C GLY A 54 18.24 18.70 5.64
N ASN A 55 18.88 17.58 5.29
CA ASN A 55 19.94 17.00 6.08
C ASN A 55 21.22 17.83 5.95
N ARG A 56 21.97 17.97 7.04
CA ARG A 56 23.24 18.73 7.10
C ARG A 56 24.31 17.92 7.79
N VAL A 57 23.99 17.36 8.95
CA VAL A 57 24.89 16.55 9.77
C VAL A 57 24.67 15.07 9.51
N VAL A 58 23.42 14.62 9.41
CA VAL A 58 23.10 13.19 9.23
C VAL A 58 23.04 12.87 7.74
N SER A 59 23.79 11.88 7.27
CA SER A 59 23.74 11.51 5.85
C SER A 59 22.45 10.78 5.48
N GLU A 60 22.14 10.70 4.19
CA GLU A 60 20.99 9.93 3.72
C GLU A 60 21.14 8.44 4.06
N GLU A 61 22.35 7.90 3.92
CA GLU A 61 22.67 6.51 4.22
C GLU A 61 22.47 6.21 5.71
N GLU A 62 22.90 7.12 6.59
CA GLU A 62 22.72 6.97 8.03
C GLU A 62 21.23 7.03 8.42
N ILE A 63 20.45 7.88 7.75
CA ILE A 63 18.99 7.91 7.89
C ILE A 63 18.38 6.59 7.44
N ALA A 64 18.80 6.06 6.28
CA ALA A 64 18.32 4.79 5.73
C ALA A 64 18.63 3.63 6.69
N GLU A 65 19.84 3.58 7.23
CA GLU A 65 20.30 2.57 8.18
C GLU A 65 19.51 2.62 9.49
N LYS A 66 19.41 3.80 10.12
CA LYS A 66 18.67 3.97 11.39
C LYS A 66 17.18 3.72 11.26
N THR A 67 16.64 3.84 10.05
CA THR A 67 15.23 3.57 9.79
C THR A 67 14.95 2.14 9.33
N GLY A 68 15.99 1.39 8.96
CA GLY A 68 15.87 0.06 8.36
C GLY A 68 15.30 0.08 6.94
N LEU A 69 15.41 1.22 6.25
CA LEU A 69 14.98 1.36 4.86
C LEU A 69 16.07 0.85 3.93
N SER A 70 15.80 -0.28 3.28
CA SER A 70 16.68 -0.84 2.25
C SER A 70 16.02 -0.81 0.88
N LYS A 71 16.84 -0.86 -0.18
CA LYS A 71 16.33 -1.05 -1.55
C LYS A 71 15.51 -2.34 -1.61
N GLY A 72 14.35 -2.29 -2.26
CA GLY A 72 13.39 -3.38 -2.33
C GLY A 72 12.32 -3.38 -1.22
N THR A 73 12.45 -2.53 -0.19
CA THR A 73 11.40 -2.40 0.84
C THR A 73 10.09 -1.93 0.19
N SER A 74 9.00 -2.68 0.39
CA SER A 74 7.70 -2.33 -0.21
C SER A 74 7.17 -1.01 0.35
N LEU A 75 6.95 -0.01 -0.51
CA LEU A 75 6.36 1.29 -0.16
C LEU A 75 4.98 1.18 0.49
N LEU A 76 4.23 0.12 0.17
CA LEU A 76 2.94 -0.18 0.78
C LEU A 76 3.07 -0.57 2.25
N LYS A 77 4.14 -1.28 2.61
CA LYS A 77 4.39 -1.77 3.97
C LYS A 77 5.03 -0.72 4.88
N ILE A 78 5.66 0.31 4.31
CA ILE A 78 6.27 1.39 5.09
C ILE A 78 5.16 2.22 5.73
N ASP A 79 5.11 2.29 7.05
CA ASP A 79 4.26 3.25 7.75
C ASP A 79 5.01 4.59 7.89
N GLY A 80 4.48 5.64 7.26
CA GLY A 80 5.13 6.96 7.25
C GLY A 80 5.10 7.65 8.62
N ASP A 81 4.06 7.43 9.41
CA ASP A 81 3.93 8.05 10.73
C ASP A 81 4.83 7.37 11.75
N VAL A 82 4.90 6.05 11.71
CA VAL A 82 5.85 5.28 12.55
C VAL A 82 7.29 5.66 12.21
N LEU A 83 7.60 5.76 10.92
CA LEU A 83 8.92 6.18 10.44
C LEU A 83 9.26 7.62 10.88
N ARG A 84 8.27 8.52 10.83
CA ARG A 84 8.40 9.91 11.32
C ARG A 84 8.74 9.94 12.81
N GLN A 85 7.99 9.21 13.62
CA GLN A 85 8.20 9.13 15.07
C GLN A 85 9.56 8.54 15.41
N ARG A 86 9.98 7.48 14.71
CA ARG A 86 11.31 6.88 14.86
C ARG A 86 12.41 7.92 14.58
N LEU A 87 12.32 8.67 13.48
CA LEU A 87 13.30 9.70 13.17
C LEU A 87 13.34 10.82 14.21
N LEU A 88 12.18 11.32 14.65
CA LEU A 88 12.10 12.34 15.70
C LEU A 88 12.69 11.85 17.04
N SER A 89 12.53 10.55 17.35
CA SER A 89 13.07 9.95 18.58
C SER A 89 14.59 9.91 18.64
N LEU A 90 15.28 10.01 17.50
CA LEU A 90 16.75 10.05 17.46
C LEU A 90 17.31 11.38 18.02
N GLY A 91 16.48 12.40 18.19
CA GLY A 91 16.86 13.66 18.83
C GLY A 91 17.53 14.70 17.93
N TRP A 92 17.98 14.31 16.73
CA TRP A 92 18.66 15.19 15.75
C TRP A 92 17.71 16.14 15.01
N PHE A 93 16.46 15.72 14.82
CA PHE A 93 15.50 16.43 13.98
C PHE A 93 14.48 17.21 14.81
N GLU A 94 14.23 18.46 14.42
CA GLU A 94 13.15 19.31 14.92
C GLU A 94 11.82 18.96 14.23
N SER A 95 11.86 18.73 12.92
CA SER A 95 10.69 18.27 12.16
C SER A 95 11.07 17.29 11.07
N VAL A 96 10.15 16.37 10.78
CA VAL A 96 10.29 15.32 9.76
C VAL A 96 8.96 15.23 9.01
N SER A 97 9.03 15.24 7.68
CA SER A 97 7.91 15.03 6.76
C SER A 97 8.27 13.94 5.77
N ILE A 98 7.45 12.90 5.72
CA ILE A 98 7.67 11.74 4.84
C ILE A 98 6.57 11.73 3.79
N ARG A 99 6.96 11.60 2.51
CA ARG A 99 6.04 11.51 1.38
C ARG A 99 6.41 10.31 0.52
N LYS A 100 5.44 9.45 0.24
CA LYS A 100 5.59 8.35 -0.70
C LYS A 100 5.27 8.86 -2.10
N GLU A 101 6.18 8.64 -3.04
CA GLU A 101 6.00 8.92 -4.46
C GLU A 101 6.01 7.57 -5.21
N PRO A 102 4.85 6.91 -5.32
CA PRO A 102 4.79 5.63 -6.01
C PRO A 102 5.19 5.78 -7.50
N PRO A 103 5.75 4.73 -8.13
CA PRO A 103 5.77 3.37 -7.60
C PRO A 103 6.98 3.03 -6.73
N TRP A 104 8.07 3.79 -6.72
CA TRP A 104 9.35 3.32 -6.14
C TRP A 104 10.15 4.36 -5.34
N ARG A 105 9.62 5.57 -5.13
CA ARG A 105 10.36 6.65 -4.49
C ARG A 105 9.78 7.01 -3.11
N LEU A 106 10.67 7.26 -2.15
CA LEU A 106 10.34 7.82 -0.84
C LEU A 106 11.11 9.11 -0.62
N VAL A 107 10.37 10.18 -0.35
CA VAL A 107 10.94 11.50 -0.08
C VAL A 107 10.83 11.79 1.41
N ILE A 108 11.96 12.07 2.05
CA ILE A 108 12.03 12.46 3.46
C ILE A 108 12.56 13.88 3.53
N LYS A 109 11.76 14.81 4.05
CA LYS A 109 12.19 16.17 4.36
C LYS A 109 12.43 16.28 5.86
N VAL A 110 13.65 16.63 6.24
CA VAL A 110 14.05 16.80 7.63
C VAL A 110 14.48 18.23 7.90
N LYS A 111 14.27 18.69 9.12
CA LYS A 111 14.85 19.92 9.66
C LYS A 111 15.66 19.53 10.88
N GLU A 112 16.98 19.65 10.81
CA GLU A 112 17.88 19.36 11.93
C GLU A 112 17.84 20.48 12.98
N LYS A 113 18.03 20.11 14.24
CA LYS A 113 18.16 21.07 15.33
C LYS A 113 19.48 21.84 15.19
N SER A 114 19.45 23.14 15.49
CA SER A 114 20.68 23.90 15.63
C SER A 114 21.45 23.44 16.87
N PRO A 115 22.76 23.18 16.78
CA PRO A 115 23.56 22.90 17.96
C PRO A 115 23.50 24.14 18.87
N VAL A 116 23.13 23.93 20.13
CA VAL A 116 23.22 24.97 21.14
C VAL A 116 24.68 24.99 21.58
N ALA A 117 25.39 26.07 21.22
CA ALA A 117 26.79 26.31 21.56
C ALA A 117 26.97 26.59 23.05
#